data_AF-N1USX7-F1
#
_entry.id   AF-N1USX7-F1
#
_cell.length_a   1.000
_cell.length_b   1.000
_cell.length_c   1.000
_cell.angle_alpha   90.00
_cell.angle_beta   90.00
_cell.angle_gamma   90.00
#
_symmetry.space_group_name_H-M   'P 1'
#
loop_
_entity.id
_entity.type
_entity.pdbx_description
1 polymer ?
#
loop_
_entity_poly.entity_id
_entity_poly.type
_entity_poly.pdbx_seq_one_letter_code
_entity_poly.pdbx_strand_id
1 'polypeptide(L)'
;PFAAAAGGTYAVLAGAATLINGWHRPSDVVAAFLVAGFWALLAGPAVLRSGDGWNEFRGYGSHWASSTLWPRLCWLLAALGLALSAGLYWIIQQVGAAPVPGDGRLPLFFWAGMGLILGCGMLLAALLTWLFSSQTRRR
;
A
#
# COMPACT_ATOMS: atom_id res chain seq x y z
N PRO A 1 3.52 -2.49 -14.10
CA PRO A 1 2.64 -1.56 -13.34
C PRO A 1 1.38 -2.22 -12.79
N PHE A 2 0.57 -2.87 -13.65
CA PHE A 2 -0.63 -3.57 -13.20
C PHE A 2 -0.36 -4.63 -12.13
N ALA A 3 0.65 -5.49 -12.30
CA ALA A 3 0.96 -6.54 -11.32
C ALA A 3 1.24 -5.97 -9.91
N ALA A 4 1.97 -4.86 -9.82
CA ALA A 4 2.22 -4.18 -8.55
C ALA A 4 0.93 -3.55 -7.97
N ALA A 5 0.08 -2.96 -8.80
CA ALA A 5 -1.21 -2.44 -8.37
C ALA A 5 -2.13 -3.56 -7.85
N ALA A 6 -2.28 -4.65 -8.61
CA ALA A 6 -3.08 -5.80 -8.23
C ALA A 6 -2.54 -6.49 -6.97
N GLY A 7 -1.23 -6.69 -6.87
CA GLY A 7 -0.57 -7.25 -5.68
C GLY A 7 -0.73 -6.34 -4.46
N GLY A 8 -0.59 -5.02 -4.64
CA GLY A 8 -0.88 -4.04 -3.61
C GLY A 8 -2.35 -4.08 -3.16
N THR A 9 -3.29 -4.19 -4.08
CA THR A 9 -4.73 -4.27 -3.77
C THR A 9 -5.02 -5.53 -2.98
N TYR A 10 -4.45 -6.67 -3.40
CA TYR A 10 -4.56 -7.91 -2.67
C TYR A 10 -3.99 -7.79 -1.25
N ALA A 11 -2.80 -7.20 -1.09
CA ALA A 11 -2.19 -6.99 0.22
C ALA A 11 -3.05 -6.10 1.13
N VAL A 12 -3.63 -5.02 0.60
CA VAL A 12 -4.57 -4.15 1.32
C VAL A 12 -5.82 -4.92 1.74
N LEU A 13 -6.43 -5.71 0.84
CA LEU A 13 -7.63 -6.49 1.15
C LEU A 13 -7.34 -7.57 2.20
N ALA A 14 -6.20 -8.25 2.11
CA ALA A 14 -5.76 -9.20 3.12
C ALA A 14 -5.56 -8.52 4.48
N GLY A 15 -4.86 -7.38 4.50
CA GLY A 15 -4.67 -6.58 5.72
C GLY A 15 -6.01 -6.12 6.33
N ALA A 16 -6.91 -5.60 5.50
CA ALA A 16 -8.25 -5.20 5.91
C ALA A 16 -9.04 -6.36 6.49
N ALA A 17 -8.97 -7.56 5.88
CA ALA A 17 -9.63 -8.75 6.38
C ALA A 17 -9.12 -9.13 7.78
N THR A 18 -7.82 -9.01 8.05
CA THR A 18 -7.29 -9.30 9.41
C THR A 18 -7.79 -8.32 10.47
N LEU A 19 -7.97 -7.05 10.09
CA LEU A 19 -8.54 -6.01 10.97
C LEU A 19 -10.04 -6.24 11.21
N ILE A 20 -10.80 -6.54 10.15
CA ILE A 20 -12.25 -6.81 10.24
C ILE A 20 -12.54 -8.00 11.14
N ASN A 21 -11.71 -9.04 11.08
CA ASN A 21 -11.83 -10.22 11.94
C ASN A 21 -11.25 -10.03 13.35
N GLY A 22 -10.68 -8.85 13.65
CA GLY A 22 -10.10 -8.54 14.96
C GLY A 22 -8.83 -9.33 15.29
N TRP A 23 -8.15 -9.92 14.31
CA TRP A 23 -6.93 -10.71 14.52
C TRP A 23 -5.71 -9.84 14.76
N HIS A 24 -5.64 -8.69 14.09
CA HIS A 24 -4.50 -7.78 14.13
C HIS A 24 -4.95 -6.34 14.26
N ARG A 25 -4.15 -5.55 14.99
CA ARG A 25 -4.29 -4.08 14.99
C ARG A 25 -3.65 -3.49 13.73
N PRO A 26 -4.04 -2.29 13.28
CA PRO A 26 -3.55 -1.71 12.03
C PRO A 26 -2.02 -1.62 11.92
N SER A 27 -1.33 -1.35 13.02
CA SER A 27 0.14 -1.26 13.05
C SER A 27 0.83 -2.57 12.68
N ASP A 28 0.24 -3.72 13.04
CA ASP A 28 0.83 -5.03 12.74
C ASP A 28 0.76 -5.31 11.23
N VAL A 29 -0.34 -4.90 10.59
CA VAL A 29 -0.51 -4.98 9.13
C VAL A 29 0.51 -4.07 8.40
N VAL A 30 0.69 -2.84 8.88
CA VAL A 30 1.69 -1.92 8.33
C VAL A 30 3.10 -2.50 8.49
N ALA A 31 3.42 -3.10 9.63
CA ALA A 31 4.70 -3.76 9.85
C ALA A 31 4.91 -4.92 8.84
N ALA A 32 3.88 -5.74 8.61
CA ALA A 32 3.95 -6.80 7.60
C ALA A 32 4.21 -6.25 6.19
N PHE A 33 3.58 -5.14 5.81
CA PHE A 33 3.85 -4.48 4.53
C PHE A 33 5.29 -3.97 4.43
N LEU A 34 5.83 -3.39 5.49
CA LEU A 34 7.22 -2.91 5.51
C LEU A 34 8.21 -4.08 5.42
N VAL A 35 7.95 -5.20 6.09
CA VAL A 35 8.77 -6.42 5.98
C VAL A 35 8.73 -6.97 4.55
N ALA A 36 7.54 -7.07 3.94
CA ALA A 36 7.40 -7.50 2.55
C ALA A 36 8.10 -6.53 1.58
N GLY A 37 7.97 -5.22 1.80
CA GLY A 37 8.65 -4.18 1.04
C GLY A 37 10.18 -4.24 1.16
N PHE A 38 10.70 -4.48 2.37
CA PHE A 38 12.12 -4.69 2.62
C PHE A 38 12.66 -5.86 1.78
N TRP A 39 11.98 -7.00 1.82
CA TRP A 39 12.37 -8.15 1.00
C TRP A 39 12.24 -7.88 -0.50
N ALA A 40 11.21 -7.15 -0.93
CA ALA A 40 11.07 -6.72 -2.32
C ALA A 40 12.24 -5.83 -2.77
N LEU A 41 12.71 -4.92 -1.91
CA LEU A 41 13.86 -4.05 -2.20
C LEU A 41 15.18 -4.82 -2.31
N LEU A 42 15.35 -5.91 -1.56
CA LEU A 42 16.53 -6.78 -1.68
C LEU A 42 16.45 -7.69 -2.90
N ALA A 43 15.31 -8.36 -3.11
CA ALA A 43 15.13 -9.35 -4.17
C ALA A 43 14.96 -8.71 -5.55
N GLY A 44 14.24 -7.59 -5.65
CA GLY A 44 13.92 -6.92 -6.91
C GLY A 44 15.14 -6.58 -7.77
N PRO A 45 16.20 -5.94 -7.21
CA PRO A 45 17.42 -5.67 -7.95
C PRO A 45 18.21 -6.93 -8.34
N ALA A 46 18.13 -8.02 -7.57
CA ALA A 46 18.74 -9.29 -7.96
C ALA A 46 18.01 -9.87 -9.18
N VAL A 47 16.67 -9.88 -9.14
CA VAL A 47 15.80 -10.34 -10.24
C VAL A 47 15.97 -9.50 -11.50
N LEU A 48 16.10 -8.17 -11.38
CA LEU A 48 16.34 -7.27 -12.51
C LEU A 48 17.69 -7.49 -13.19
N ARG A 49 18.69 -8.00 -12.46
CA ARG A 49 20.05 -8.23 -12.98
C ARG A 49 20.27 -9.64 -13.52
N SER A 50 19.45 -10.61 -13.13
CA SER A 50 19.57 -12.00 -13.60
C SER A 50 18.65 -12.34 -14.78
N GLY A 51 17.74 -11.43 -15.16
CA GLY A 51 16.60 -11.71 -16.03
C GLY A 51 16.65 -11.11 -17.43
N ASP A 52 17.80 -11.08 -18.11
CA ASP A 52 18.02 -10.32 -19.35
C ASP A 52 17.07 -10.67 -20.52
N GLY A 53 16.44 -11.85 -20.53
CA GLY A 53 15.55 -12.30 -21.61
C GLY A 53 14.03 -12.22 -21.33
N TRP A 54 13.61 -12.08 -20.08
CA TRP A 54 12.20 -12.12 -19.70
C TRP A 54 11.76 -10.89 -18.87
N ASN A 55 12.71 -10.14 -18.32
CA ASN A 55 12.45 -8.96 -17.49
C ASN A 55 12.60 -7.66 -18.30
N GLU A 56 11.98 -7.62 -19.47
CA GLU A 56 12.01 -6.46 -20.37
C GLU A 56 10.80 -5.56 -20.12
N PHE A 57 11.06 -4.27 -19.82
CA PHE A 57 10.02 -3.25 -19.73
C PHE A 57 10.03 -2.37 -20.97
N ARG A 58 9.04 -2.54 -21.86
CA ARG A 58 8.88 -1.78 -23.11
C ARG A 58 8.38 -0.34 -22.91
N GLY A 59 8.50 0.20 -21.71
CA GLY A 59 7.97 1.51 -21.35
C GLY A 59 6.47 1.52 -21.03
N TYR A 60 6.00 2.68 -20.57
CA TYR A 60 4.60 2.90 -20.25
C TYR A 60 3.76 3.04 -21.53
N GLY A 61 2.51 2.54 -21.49
CA GLY A 61 1.54 2.72 -22.56
C GLY A 61 1.62 1.71 -23.71
N SER A 62 2.60 0.79 -23.70
CA SER A 62 2.71 -0.28 -24.68
C SER A 62 1.57 -1.31 -24.62
N HIS A 63 0.93 -1.45 -23.46
CA HIS A 63 -0.17 -2.37 -23.19
C HIS A 63 -1.00 -1.83 -22.02
N TRP A 64 -2.25 -2.27 -21.86
CA TRP A 64 -3.10 -1.83 -20.74
C TRP A 64 -2.43 -2.09 -19.38
N ALA A 65 -1.70 -3.21 -19.26
CA ALA A 65 -0.97 -3.58 -18.04
C ALA A 65 0.27 -2.70 -17.76
N SER A 66 0.80 -2.00 -18.76
CA SER A 66 1.88 -1.02 -18.64
C SER A 66 1.38 0.43 -18.63
N SER A 67 0.08 0.66 -18.46
CA SER A 67 -0.47 2.02 -18.38
C SER A 67 0.08 2.83 -17.19
N THR A 68 0.25 4.14 -17.39
CA THR A 68 0.56 5.10 -16.32
C THR A 68 -0.59 5.31 -15.34
N LEU A 69 -1.80 4.87 -15.71
CA LEU A 69 -2.97 4.95 -14.84
C LEU A 69 -2.79 4.15 -13.55
N TRP A 70 -2.20 2.95 -13.63
CA TRP A 70 -1.99 2.08 -12.47
C TRP A 70 -1.21 2.75 -11.33
N PRO A 71 0.02 3.28 -11.55
CA PRO A 71 0.74 3.96 -10.48
C PRO A 71 0.05 5.25 -10.04
N ARG A 72 -0.64 5.97 -10.94
CA ARG A 72 -1.41 7.18 -10.57
C ARG A 72 -2.55 6.85 -9.61
N LEU A 73 -3.29 5.78 -9.87
CA LEU A 73 -4.35 5.30 -8.98
C LEU A 73 -3.77 4.86 -7.62
N CYS A 74 -2.64 4.16 -7.61
CA CYS A 74 -1.97 3.79 -6.36
C CYS A 74 -1.57 5.03 -5.55
N TRP A 75 -0.97 6.04 -6.18
CA TRP A 75 -0.65 7.32 -5.52
C TRP A 75 -1.88 8.04 -4.98
N LEU A 76 -2.95 8.10 -5.77
CA LEU A 76 -4.20 8.73 -5.35
C LEU A 76 -4.80 8.01 -4.13
N LEU A 77 -4.92 6.68 -4.18
CA LEU A 77 -5.45 5.89 -3.08
C LEU A 77 -4.55 5.95 -1.84
N ALA A 78 -3.23 6.00 -2.03
CA ALA A 78 -2.26 6.20 -0.95
C ALA A 78 -2.52 7.54 -0.23
N ALA A 79 -2.60 8.63 -0.99
CA ALA A 79 -2.84 9.96 -0.46
C ALA A 79 -4.21 10.04 0.26
N LEU A 80 -5.27 9.52 -0.36
CA LEU A 80 -6.61 9.51 0.22
C LEU A 80 -6.66 8.68 1.51
N GLY A 81 -6.05 7.49 1.53
CA GLY A 81 -6.00 6.62 2.70
C GLY A 81 -5.24 7.25 3.87
N LEU A 82 -4.05 7.80 3.60
CA LEU A 82 -3.24 8.49 4.63
C LEU A 82 -3.92 9.76 5.14
N ALA A 83 -4.52 10.57 4.25
CA ALA A 83 -5.25 11.76 4.63
C ALA A 83 -6.48 11.44 5.49
N LEU A 84 -7.24 10.39 5.12
CA LEU A 84 -8.36 9.90 5.92
C LEU A 84 -7.88 9.43 7.30
N SER A 85 -6.83 8.62 7.36
CA SER A 85 -6.27 8.13 8.62
C SER A 85 -5.81 9.29 9.52
N ALA A 86 -5.06 10.24 8.97
CA ALA A 86 -4.55 11.38 9.72
C ALA A 86 -5.68 12.31 10.18
N GLY A 87 -6.65 12.59 9.31
CA GLY A 87 -7.81 13.42 9.64
C GLY A 87 -8.68 12.80 10.73
N LEU A 88 -8.99 11.52 10.62
CA LEU A 88 -9.75 10.80 11.65
C LEU A 88 -8.99 10.73 12.97
N TYR A 89 -7.69 10.44 12.93
CA TYR A 89 -6.86 10.45 14.13
C TYR A 89 -6.82 11.83 14.77
N TRP A 90 -6.68 12.90 13.98
CA TRP A 90 -6.74 14.26 14.48
C TRP A 90 -8.08 14.58 15.15
N ILE A 91 -9.21 14.20 14.54
CA ILE A 91 -10.55 14.36 15.14
C ILE A 91 -10.65 13.61 16.46
N ILE A 92 -10.19 12.36 16.51
CA ILE A 92 -10.18 11.55 17.73
C ILE A 92 -9.46 12.28 18.87
N GLN A 93 -8.31 12.90 18.58
CA GLN A 93 -7.53 13.64 19.58
C GLN A 93 -8.27 14.89 20.11
N GLN A 94 -9.16 15.50 19.33
CA GLN A 94 -9.97 16.66 19.76
C GLN A 94 -11.09 16.28 20.74
N VAL A 95 -11.55 15.03 20.72
CA VAL A 95 -12.69 14.55 21.52
C VAL A 95 -12.30 14.24 22.98
N GLY A 96 -11.00 14.23 23.30
CA GLY A 96 -10.47 14.01 24.66
C GLY A 96 -10.08 12.55 24.94
N ALA A 97 -9.92 12.20 26.22
CA ALA A 97 -9.45 10.88 26.65
C ALA A 97 -10.23 9.75 25.97
N ALA A 98 -9.49 8.71 25.55
CA ALA A 98 -10.06 7.63 24.77
C ALA A 98 -11.31 7.07 25.48
N PRO A 99 -12.41 6.83 24.74
CA PRO A 99 -13.55 6.07 25.24
C PRO A 99 -13.04 4.78 25.90
N VAL A 100 -13.59 4.44 27.06
CA VAL A 100 -13.35 3.15 27.71
C VAL A 100 -13.58 2.04 26.66
N PRO A 101 -12.74 0.99 26.60
CA PRO A 101 -12.98 -0.12 25.68
C PRO A 101 -14.44 -0.60 25.78
N GLY A 102 -15.22 -0.45 24.70
CA GLY A 102 -16.65 -0.76 24.68
C GLY A 102 -17.58 0.43 24.42
N ASP A 103 -17.10 1.68 24.53
CA ASP A 103 -17.90 2.86 24.15
C ASP A 103 -17.90 3.05 22.62
N GLY A 104 -19.07 3.40 22.05
CA GLY A 104 -19.40 3.42 20.61
C GLY A 104 -18.59 4.35 19.68
N ARG A 105 -17.42 4.81 20.12
CA ARG A 105 -16.37 5.52 19.35
C ARG A 105 -15.38 4.55 18.66
N LEU A 106 -15.61 3.23 18.79
CA LEU A 106 -14.99 2.15 18.00
C LEU A 106 -14.93 2.36 16.47
N PRO A 107 -15.93 2.96 15.77
CA PRO A 107 -15.87 3.07 14.32
C PRO A 107 -14.78 4.03 13.82
N LEU A 108 -14.48 5.12 14.54
CA LEU A 108 -13.50 6.11 14.05
C LEU A 108 -12.07 5.54 14.05
N PHE A 109 -11.68 4.82 15.11
CA PHE A 109 -10.39 4.14 15.16
C PHE A 109 -10.30 3.02 14.12
N PHE A 110 -11.39 2.28 13.91
CA PHE A 110 -11.47 1.27 12.86
C PHE A 110 -11.24 1.88 11.48
N TRP A 111 -11.95 2.95 11.14
CA TRP A 111 -11.81 3.63 9.84
C TRP A 111 -10.47 4.35 9.68
N ALA A 112 -9.91 4.91 10.76
CA ALA A 112 -8.56 5.45 10.75
C ALA A 112 -7.53 4.34 10.43
N GLY A 113 -7.66 3.19 11.09
CA GLY A 113 -6.85 2.01 10.81
C GLY A 113 -7.00 1.48 9.39
N MET A 114 -8.22 1.42 8.87
CA MET A 114 -8.50 1.03 7.48
C MET A 114 -7.85 1.99 6.48
N GLY A 115 -7.96 3.30 6.73
CA GLY A 115 -7.30 4.34 5.95
C GLY A 115 -5.77 4.18 5.96
N LEU A 116 -5.19 3.86 7.12
CA LEU A 116 -3.75 3.62 7.25
C LEU A 116 -3.31 2.39 6.43
N ILE A 117 -4.05 1.27 6.50
CA ILE A 117 -3.76 0.05 5.73
C ILE A 117 -3.82 0.33 4.22
N LEU A 118 -4.91 0.96 3.75
CA LEU A 118 -5.05 1.36 2.34
C LEU A 118 -3.90 2.29 1.92
N GLY A 119 -3.65 3.31 2.73
CA GLY A 119 -2.64 4.33 2.51
C GLY A 119 -1.24 3.75 2.34
N CYS A 120 -0.79 2.99 3.34
CA CYS A 120 0.54 2.37 3.34
C CYS A 120 0.70 1.30 2.25
N GLY A 121 -0.30 0.44 2.07
CA GLY A 121 -0.23 -0.63 1.07
C GLY A 121 -0.15 -0.08 -0.36
N MET A 122 -0.98 0.92 -0.69
CA MET A 122 -0.95 1.58 -1.99
C MET A 122 0.30 2.43 -2.19
N LEU A 123 0.81 3.08 -1.13
CA LEU A 123 2.05 3.84 -1.17
C LEU A 123 3.23 2.92 -1.53
N LEU A 124 3.33 1.76 -0.88
CA LEU A 124 4.38 0.78 -1.20
C LEU A 124 4.28 0.27 -2.63
N ALA A 125 3.07 -0.05 -3.10
CA ALA A 125 2.85 -0.45 -4.50
C ALA A 125 3.30 0.64 -5.49
N ALA A 126 2.98 1.91 -5.19
CA ALA A 126 3.37 3.06 -6.00
C ALA A 126 4.89 3.28 -5.99
N LEU A 127 5.52 3.26 -4.82
CA LEU A 127 6.97 3.46 -4.63
C LEU A 127 7.78 2.35 -5.29
N LEU A 128 7.41 1.08 -5.11
CA LEU A 128 8.11 -0.05 -5.74
C LEU A 128 7.93 -0.04 -7.26
N THR A 129 6.75 0.33 -7.76
CA THR A 129 6.53 0.51 -9.21
C THR A 129 7.43 1.63 -9.75
N TRP A 130 7.47 2.78 -9.08
CA TRP A 130 8.33 3.90 -9.47
C TRP A 130 9.80 3.50 -9.48
N LEU A 131 10.29 2.91 -8.38
CA LEU A 131 11.67 2.47 -8.23
C LEU A 131 12.05 1.48 -9.33
N PHE A 132 11.33 0.36 -9.48
CA PHE A 132 11.73 -0.67 -10.44
C PHE A 132 11.54 -0.22 -11.88
N SER A 133 10.53 0.60 -12.20
CA SER A 133 10.41 1.19 -13.54
C SER A 133 11.52 2.20 -13.89
N SER A 134 12.16 2.82 -12.88
CA SER A 134 13.34 3.66 -13.09
C SER A 134 14.62 2.85 -13.33
N GLN A 135 14.68 1.62 -12.82
CA GLN A 135 15.84 0.74 -12.90
C GLN A 135 15.81 -0.19 -14.13
N THR A 136 14.64 -0.40 -14.73
CA THR A 136 14.52 -1.19 -15.95
C THR A 136 15.19 -0.47 -17.13
N ARG A 137 16.12 -1.15 -17.82
CA ARG A 137 16.72 -0.64 -19.06
C ARG A 137 15.63 -0.40 -20.10
N ARG A 138 15.55 0.83 -20.61
CA ARG A 138 14.76 1.15 -21.81
C ARG A 138 15.51 0.60 -23.01
N ARG A 139 14.89 -0.29 -23.77
CA ARG A 139 15.31 -0.57 -25.15
C ARG A 139 14.65 0.44 -26.07
#